data_AF-A0A924QV63-F1
#
_entry.id   AF-A0A924QV63-F1
#
_cell.length_a   1.000
_cell.length_b   1.000
_cell.length_c   1.000
_cell.angle_alpha   90.00
_cell.angle_beta   90.00
_cell.angle_gamma   90.00
#
_symmetry.space_group_name_H-M   'P 1'
#
loop_
_entity.id
_entity.type
_entity.pdbx_description
1 polymer ?
#
loop_
_entity_poly.entity_id
_entity_poly.type
_entity_poly.pdbx_seq_one_letter_code
_entity_poly.pdbx_strand_id
1 'polypeptide(L)'
;MNNRITFSDYIITALLATIAYCIPLAYFFKNELVTNSWVLYIANLVFTIIVVTATTIINLRIHDETSIVKMISIGVKITIASIVIAIPFVVILFYMLGNNVITSITTANSLSITLPMLLINLVIVNIFLGSFAALIAALIFNKYPKNSKGQDIT
;
A
#
# COMPACT_ATOMS: atom_id res chain seq x y z
N MET A 1 16.14 -24.52 2.32
CA MET A 1 14.79 -24.67 1.72
C MET A 1 14.67 -23.63 0.64
N ASN A 2 14.41 -24.04 -0.60
CA ASN A 2 14.27 -23.15 -1.75
C ASN A 2 12.92 -22.43 -1.65
N ASN A 3 12.84 -21.34 -0.88
CA ASN A 3 11.62 -20.56 -0.67
C ASN A 3 11.31 -19.76 -1.93
N ARG A 4 10.76 -20.42 -2.95
CA ARG A 4 10.17 -19.74 -4.10
C ARG A 4 9.02 -18.90 -3.59
N ILE A 5 9.05 -17.60 -3.87
CA ILE A 5 7.90 -16.74 -3.60
C ILE A 5 6.73 -17.26 -4.42
N THR A 6 5.62 -17.52 -3.75
CA THR A 6 4.40 -17.93 -4.40
C THR A 6 3.57 -16.71 -4.78
N PHE A 7 2.75 -16.83 -5.82
CA PHE A 7 1.76 -15.79 -6.14
C PHE A 7 0.87 -15.47 -4.93
N SER A 8 0.62 -16.47 -4.07
CA SER A 8 -0.13 -16.31 -2.82
C SER A 8 0.49 -15.30 -1.86
N ASP A 9 1.82 -15.22 -1.77
CA ASP A 9 2.50 -14.28 -0.85
C ASP A 9 2.23 -12.82 -1.26
N TYR A 10 2.20 -12.55 -2.56
CA TYR A 10 1.86 -11.23 -3.10
C TYR A 10 0.40 -10.85 -2.80
N ILE A 11 -0.53 -11.78 -3.00
CA ILE A 11 -1.96 -11.55 -2.77
C ILE A 11 -2.27 -11.36 -1.28
N ILE A 12 -1.70 -12.19 -0.40
CA ILE A 12 -1.88 -12.06 1.05
C ILE A 12 -1.35 -10.71 1.52
N THR A 13 -0.16 -10.32 1.06
CA THR A 13 0.42 -9.01 1.37
C THR A 13 -0.49 -7.88 0.91
N ALA A 14 -0.99 -7.97 -0.33
CA ALA A 14 -1.85 -6.95 -0.90
C ALA A 14 -3.20 -6.82 -0.15
N LEU A 15 -3.75 -7.94 0.31
CA LEU A 15 -4.92 -7.96 1.18
C LEU A 15 -4.63 -7.31 2.53
N LEU A 16 -3.50 -7.61 3.17
CA LEU A 16 -3.13 -7.00 4.45
C LEU A 16 -2.97 -5.48 4.34
N ALA A 17 -2.31 -5.00 3.28
CA ALA A 17 -2.17 -3.58 3.01
C ALA A 17 -3.54 -2.91 2.77
N THR A 18 -4.42 -3.59 2.03
CA THR A 18 -5.80 -3.13 1.78
C THR A 18 -6.60 -3.01 3.07
N ILE A 19 -6.62 -4.06 3.89
CA ILE A 19 -7.36 -4.10 5.15
C ILE A 19 -6.88 -2.97 6.07
N ALA A 20 -5.56 -2.80 6.19
CA ALA A 20 -4.99 -1.80 7.06
C ALA A 20 -5.25 -0.36 6.57
N TYR A 21 -5.28 -0.13 5.26
CA TYR A 21 -5.72 1.14 4.67
C TYR A 21 -7.21 1.42 4.96
N CYS A 22 -8.05 0.39 4.89
CA CYS A 22 -9.48 0.50 5.08
C CYS A 22 -9.88 0.83 6.54
N ILE A 23 -9.08 0.47 7.54
CA ILE A 23 -9.39 0.72 8.96
C ILE A 23 -9.47 2.24 9.27
N PRO A 24 -8.42 3.06 9.01
CA PRO A 24 -8.52 4.50 9.19
C PRO A 24 -9.58 5.13 8.29
N LEU A 25 -9.80 4.60 7.09
CA LEU A 25 -10.85 5.11 6.20
C LEU A 25 -12.27 4.86 6.75
N ALA A 26 -12.51 3.70 7.36
CA ALA A 26 -13.77 3.42 8.04
C ALA A 26 -13.96 4.33 9.27
N TYR A 27 -12.88 4.66 9.98
CA TYR A 27 -12.89 5.64 11.06
C TYR A 27 -13.22 7.05 10.55
N PHE A 28 -12.60 7.47 9.44
CA PHE A 28 -12.86 8.75 8.76
C PHE A 28 -14.35 8.92 8.47
N PHE A 29 -15.02 7.91 7.90
CA PHE A 29 -16.45 7.98 7.63
C PHE A 29 -17.35 8.01 8.87
N LYS A 30 -16.89 7.50 10.02
CA LYS A 30 -17.72 7.42 11.23
C LYS A 30 -17.65 8.68 12.11
N ASN A 31 -16.48 9.31 12.20
CA ASN A 31 -16.20 10.25 13.29
C ASN A 31 -15.89 11.67 12.85
N GLU A 32 -15.48 11.86 11.60
CA GLU A 32 -15.04 13.19 11.17
C GLU A 32 -16.06 13.83 10.24
N LEU A 33 -16.37 15.11 10.53
CA LEU A 33 -16.81 16.03 9.50
C LEU A 33 -15.74 15.93 8.40
N VAL A 34 -16.17 15.61 7.18
CA VAL A 34 -15.37 15.37 5.96
C VAL A 34 -14.30 16.45 5.70
N THR A 35 -14.37 17.58 6.42
CA THR A 35 -13.39 18.65 6.50
C THR A 35 -12.00 18.24 7.02
N ASN A 36 -11.87 17.22 7.89
CA ASN A 36 -10.56 16.83 8.41
C ASN A 36 -9.93 15.71 7.57
N SER A 37 -9.08 16.10 6.60
CA SER A 37 -8.43 15.15 5.70
C SER A 37 -7.22 14.42 6.31
N TRP A 38 -6.88 14.65 7.58
CA TRP A 38 -5.65 14.12 8.17
C TRP A 38 -5.67 12.59 8.34
N VAL A 39 -6.85 12.01 8.55
CA VAL A 39 -7.02 10.54 8.67
C VAL A 39 -6.64 9.82 7.37
N LEU A 40 -6.81 10.47 6.21
CA LEU A 40 -6.36 9.91 4.92
C LEU A 40 -4.84 9.80 4.86
N TYR A 41 -4.10 10.74 5.47
CA TYR A 41 -2.63 10.63 5.57
C TYR A 41 -2.22 9.45 6.45
N ILE A 42 -2.96 9.17 7.53
CA ILE A 42 -2.72 7.99 8.37
C ILE A 42 -2.99 6.71 7.58
N ALA A 43 -4.08 6.64 6.82
CA ALA A 43 -4.37 5.49 5.95
C ALA A 43 -3.20 5.22 4.98
N ASN A 44 -2.72 6.26 4.31
CA ASN A 44 -1.58 6.17 3.38
C ASN A 44 -0.29 5.74 4.08
N LEU A 45 -0.03 6.24 5.29
CA LEU A 45 1.16 5.89 6.08
C LEU A 45 1.14 4.41 6.48
N VAL A 46 0.01 3.93 7.01
CA VAL A 46 -0.18 2.52 7.39
C VAL A 46 -0.01 1.60 6.17
N PHE A 47 -0.62 1.95 5.03
CA PHE A 47 -0.43 1.23 3.78
C PHE A 47 1.05 1.14 3.39
N THR A 48 1.75 2.26 3.45
CA THR A 48 3.18 2.36 3.10
C THR A 48 4.04 1.47 3.99
N ILE A 49 3.82 1.49 5.32
CA ILE A 49 4.55 0.64 6.28
C ILE A 49 4.41 -0.84 5.91
N ILE A 50 3.20 -1.29 5.58
CA ILE A 50 2.96 -2.70 5.24
C ILE A 50 3.67 -3.06 3.95
N VAL A 51 3.60 -2.21 2.92
CA VAL A 51 4.30 -2.43 1.65
C VAL A 51 5.81 -2.51 1.87
N VAL A 52 6.42 -1.59 2.64
CA VAL A 52 7.86 -1.62 2.96
C VAL A 52 8.23 -2.91 3.68
N THR A 53 7.47 -3.25 4.72
CA THR A 53 7.75 -4.40 5.58
C THR A 53 7.66 -5.68 4.76
N ALA A 54 6.62 -5.84 3.97
CA ALA A 54 6.44 -7.02 3.14
C ALA A 54 7.47 -7.11 2.01
N THR A 55 7.80 -6.00 1.35
CA THR A 55 8.87 -5.97 0.34
C THR A 55 10.20 -6.42 0.94
N THR A 56 10.51 -5.95 2.15
CA THR A 56 11.71 -6.35 2.89
C THR A 56 11.69 -7.83 3.26
N ILE A 57 10.59 -8.34 3.83
CA ILE A 57 10.46 -9.76 4.21
C ILE A 57 10.57 -10.67 2.99
N ILE A 58 9.87 -10.33 1.92
CA ILE A 58 9.89 -11.08 0.66
C ILE A 58 11.31 -11.07 0.10
N ASN A 59 11.98 -9.92 0.06
CA ASN A 59 13.36 -9.83 -0.41
C ASN A 59 14.33 -10.68 0.42
N LEU A 60 14.24 -10.64 1.75
CA LEU A 60 15.06 -11.46 2.64
C LEU A 60 14.84 -12.96 2.42
N ARG A 61 13.63 -13.38 1.98
CA ARG A 61 13.33 -14.78 1.66
C ARG A 61 13.94 -15.25 0.34
N ILE A 62 14.09 -14.37 -0.65
CA ILE A 62 14.80 -14.66 -1.92
C ILE A 62 16.31 -14.54 -1.72
N HIS A 63 16.85 -15.06 -0.61
CA HIS A 63 18.29 -15.08 -0.35
C HIS A 63 19.05 -15.53 -1.61
N ASP A 64 19.62 -14.55 -2.34
CA ASP A 64 20.67 -14.62 -3.38
C ASP A 64 20.50 -13.43 -4.35
N GLU A 65 21.47 -12.50 -4.30
CA GLU A 65 21.73 -11.51 -5.36
C GLU A 65 20.50 -10.74 -5.89
N THR A 66 19.67 -10.20 -4.99
CA THR A 66 18.57 -9.33 -5.41
C THR A 66 19.12 -7.94 -5.73
N SER A 67 19.34 -7.69 -7.03
CA SER A 67 19.64 -6.33 -7.49
C SER A 67 18.58 -5.35 -7.01
N ILE A 68 18.98 -4.11 -6.74
CA ILE A 68 18.09 -2.99 -6.36
C ILE A 68 16.83 -2.95 -7.25
N VAL A 69 17.00 -3.23 -8.56
CA VAL A 69 15.91 -3.26 -9.54
C VAL A 69 14.87 -4.34 -9.22
N LYS A 70 15.28 -5.54 -8.79
CA LYS A 70 14.35 -6.60 -8.38
C LYS A 70 13.56 -6.21 -7.13
N MET A 71 14.21 -5.59 -6.14
CA MET A 71 13.54 -5.12 -4.92
C MET A 71 12.49 -4.06 -5.23
N ILE A 72 12.84 -3.07 -6.06
CA ILE A 72 11.91 -2.03 -6.50
C ILE A 72 10.73 -2.65 -7.25
N SER A 73 11.00 -3.59 -8.17
CA SER A 73 9.95 -4.28 -8.93
C SER A 73 8.98 -5.04 -8.03
N ILE A 74 9.48 -5.72 -6.99
CA ILE A 74 8.64 -6.42 -6.00
C ILE A 74 7.74 -5.44 -5.27
N GLY A 75 8.29 -4.34 -4.74
CA GLY A 75 7.52 -3.34 -4.02
C GLY A 75 6.44 -2.69 -4.88
N VAL A 76 6.78 -2.28 -6.12
CA VAL A 76 5.81 -1.71 -7.06
C VAL A 76 4.70 -2.70 -7.41
N LYS A 77 5.01 -3.98 -7.63
CA LYS A 77 3.99 -5.02 -7.88
C LYS A 77 3.04 -5.18 -6.71
N ILE A 78 3.55 -5.19 -5.47
CA ILE A 78 2.73 -5.26 -4.26
C ILE A 78 1.83 -4.02 -4.16
N THR A 79 2.38 -2.83 -4.39
CA THR A 79 1.61 -1.58 -4.37
C THR A 79 0.46 -1.61 -5.37
N ILE A 80 0.74 -1.95 -6.64
CA ILE A 80 -0.30 -2.02 -7.69
C ILE A 80 -1.36 -3.06 -7.33
N ALA A 81 -0.96 -4.26 -6.90
CA ALA A 81 -1.89 -5.31 -6.50
C ALA A 81 -2.78 -4.85 -5.33
N SER A 82 -2.20 -4.19 -4.33
CA SER A 82 -2.93 -3.67 -3.17
C SER A 82 -3.92 -2.58 -3.57
N ILE A 83 -3.55 -1.68 -4.47
CA ILE A 83 -4.44 -0.62 -4.96
C ILE A 83 -5.62 -1.23 -5.72
N VAL A 84 -5.37 -2.16 -6.63
CA VAL A 84 -6.42 -2.85 -7.40
C VAL A 84 -7.42 -3.54 -6.47
N ILE A 85 -6.92 -4.20 -5.41
CA ILE A 85 -7.76 -4.86 -4.41
C ILE A 85 -8.47 -3.82 -3.52
N ALA A 86 -7.84 -2.69 -3.19
CA ALA A 86 -8.42 -1.68 -2.31
C ALA A 86 -9.57 -0.88 -2.96
N ILE A 87 -9.55 -0.66 -4.27
CA ILE A 87 -10.60 0.09 -4.98
C ILE A 87 -12.02 -0.41 -4.63
N PRO A 88 -12.38 -1.70 -4.81
CA PRO A 88 -13.72 -2.17 -4.48
C PRO A 88 -14.06 -2.02 -2.99
N PHE A 89 -13.08 -2.20 -2.08
CA PHE A 89 -13.33 -2.01 -0.64
C PHE A 89 -13.60 -0.56 -0.28
N VAL A 90 -12.86 0.39 -0.87
CA VAL A 90 -13.10 1.83 -0.67
C VAL A 90 -14.47 2.22 -1.20
N VAL A 91 -14.87 1.71 -2.37
CA VAL A 91 -16.21 1.94 -2.93
C VAL A 91 -17.30 1.38 -2.01
N ILE A 92 -17.14 0.15 -1.52
CA ILE A 92 -18.08 -0.47 -0.57
C ILE A 92 -18.18 0.35 0.72
N LEU A 93 -17.05 0.72 1.32
CA LEU A 93 -17.03 1.54 2.55
C LEU A 93 -17.66 2.90 2.34
N PHE A 94 -17.43 3.54 1.19
CA PHE A 94 -18.06 4.80 0.84
C PHE A 94 -19.59 4.67 0.81
N TYR A 95 -20.15 3.66 0.13
CA TYR A 95 -21.59 3.49 0.06
C TYR A 95 -22.22 3.01 1.38
N MET A 96 -21.52 2.18 2.16
CA MET A 96 -22.03 1.66 3.42
C MET A 96 -21.98 2.67 4.57
N LEU A 97 -20.89 3.44 4.66
CA LEU A 97 -20.62 4.33 5.80
C LEU A 97 -20.60 5.80 5.39
N GLY A 98 -19.97 6.11 4.27
CA GLY A 98 -19.76 7.50 3.82
C GLY A 98 -21.03 8.18 3.29
N ASN A 99 -21.84 7.48 2.48
CA ASN A 99 -22.94 8.09 1.74
C ASN A 99 -23.94 8.80 2.68
N ASN A 100 -24.39 8.11 3.73
CA ASN A 100 -25.38 8.65 4.67
C ASN A 100 -24.84 9.83 5.49
N VAL A 101 -23.55 9.80 5.82
CA VAL A 101 -22.87 10.86 6.59
C VAL A 101 -22.62 12.08 5.70
N ILE A 102 -22.14 11.89 4.47
CA ILE A 102 -21.84 12.99 3.56
C ILE A 102 -23.11 13.68 3.07
N THR A 103 -24.19 12.94 2.78
CA THR A 103 -25.48 13.53 2.36
C THR A 103 -26.15 14.37 3.44
N SER A 104 -25.89 14.11 4.72
CA SER A 104 -26.49 14.86 5.84
C SER A 104 -25.76 16.17 6.14
N ILE A 105 -24.52 16.31 5.68
CA ILE A 105 -23.63 17.42 6.03
C ILE A 105 -23.33 18.32 4.82
N THR A 106 -23.46 17.79 3.59
CA THR A 106 -22.98 18.48 2.39
C THR A 106 -24.00 18.48 1.26
N THR A 107 -23.88 19.45 0.35
CA THR A 107 -24.73 19.58 -0.84
C THR A 107 -24.56 18.39 -1.80
N ALA A 108 -25.55 18.14 -2.67
CA ALA A 108 -25.49 17.04 -3.64
C ALA A 108 -24.25 17.10 -4.56
N ASN A 109 -23.76 18.29 -4.90
CA ASN A 109 -22.55 18.46 -5.72
C ASN A 109 -21.28 17.97 -5.01
N SER A 110 -21.14 18.22 -3.70
CA SER A 110 -19.98 17.76 -2.92
C SER A 110 -19.89 16.24 -2.82
N LEU A 111 -21.03 15.54 -2.70
CA LEU A 111 -21.09 14.08 -2.66
C LEU A 111 -20.51 13.45 -3.94
N SER A 112 -20.81 14.05 -5.10
CA SER A 112 -20.35 13.56 -6.41
C SER A 112 -18.82 13.63 -6.58
N ILE A 113 -18.15 14.49 -5.81
CA ILE A 113 -16.70 14.73 -5.91
C ILE A 113 -15.92 13.91 -4.86
N THR A 114 -16.53 13.56 -3.73
CA THR A 114 -15.83 12.88 -2.62
C THR A 114 -15.30 11.50 -3.01
N LEU A 115 -16.13 10.65 -3.64
CA LEU A 115 -15.69 9.31 -4.04
C LEU A 115 -14.54 9.36 -5.07
N PRO A 116 -14.62 10.14 -6.16
CA PRO A 116 -13.48 10.35 -7.05
C PRO A 116 -12.23 10.84 -6.32
N MET A 117 -12.34 11.78 -5.39
CA MET A 117 -11.20 12.30 -4.63
C MET A 117 -10.54 11.23 -3.75
N LEU A 118 -11.33 10.37 -3.10
CA LEU A 118 -10.83 9.24 -2.33
C LEU A 118 -10.10 8.22 -3.21
N LEU A 119 -10.64 7.92 -4.39
CA LEU A 119 -10.01 7.02 -5.35
C LEU A 119 -8.71 7.60 -5.91
N ILE A 120 -8.69 8.89 -6.22
CA ILE A 120 -7.47 9.60 -6.67
C ILE A 120 -6.41 9.56 -5.57
N ASN A 121 -6.79 9.80 -4.31
CA ASN A 121 -5.88 9.69 -3.17
C ASN A 121 -5.33 8.27 -3.04
N LEU A 122 -6.21 7.26 -3.01
CA LEU A 122 -5.83 5.85 -2.95
C LEU A 122 -4.83 5.49 -4.05
N VAL A 123 -5.10 5.87 -5.30
CA VAL A 123 -4.28 5.47 -6.45
C VAL A 123 -2.99 6.29 -6.51
N ILE A 124 -3.10 7.62 -6.64
CA ILE A 124 -1.94 8.46 -6.93
C ILE A 124 -0.98 8.48 -5.73
N VAL A 125 -1.50 8.76 -4.53
CA VAL A 125 -0.64 8.92 -3.35
C VAL A 125 0.05 7.61 -3.01
N ASN A 126 -0.66 6.47 -3.04
CA ASN A 126 -0.03 5.19 -2.70
C ASN A 126 0.87 4.63 -3.81
N ILE A 127 0.67 4.98 -5.09
CA ILE A 127 1.67 4.68 -6.13
C ILE A 127 2.98 5.40 -5.83
N PHE A 128 2.92 6.69 -5.52
CA PHE A 128 4.11 7.48 -5.20
C PHE A 128 4.78 6.97 -3.91
N LEU A 129 4.01 6.82 -2.83
CA LEU A 129 4.53 6.35 -1.56
C LEU A 129 5.06 4.91 -1.64
N GLY A 130 4.34 4.01 -2.31
CA GLY A 130 4.76 2.62 -2.49
C GLY A 130 6.04 2.50 -3.32
N SER A 131 6.18 3.31 -4.38
CA SER A 131 7.41 3.36 -5.19
C SER A 131 8.58 3.92 -4.39
N PHE A 132 8.35 5.00 -3.63
CA PHE A 132 9.36 5.62 -2.78
C PHE A 132 9.79 4.68 -1.64
N ALA A 133 8.84 4.00 -1.01
CA ALA A 133 9.05 2.94 -0.04
C ALA A 133 9.91 1.80 -0.59
N ALA A 134 9.59 1.31 -1.79
CA ALA A 134 10.33 0.25 -2.45
C ALA A 134 11.78 0.68 -2.76
N LEU A 135 11.97 1.93 -3.17
CA LEU A 135 13.30 2.52 -3.39
C LEU A 135 14.10 2.60 -2.08
N ILE A 136 13.52 3.13 -1.00
CA ILE A 136 14.18 3.21 0.30
C ILE A 136 14.55 1.82 0.81
N ALA A 137 13.61 0.88 0.75
CA ALA A 137 13.85 -0.50 1.15
C ALA A 137 15.00 -1.11 0.33
N ALA A 138 15.02 -0.86 -0.98
CA ALA A 138 16.10 -1.32 -1.83
C ALA A 138 17.45 -0.70 -1.44
N LEU A 139 17.52 0.60 -1.15
CA LEU A 139 18.76 1.26 -0.76
C LEU A 139 19.28 0.80 0.61
N ILE A 140 18.39 0.61 1.59
CA ILE A 140 18.77 0.20 2.95
C ILE A 140 19.20 -1.27 2.98
N PHE A 141 18.49 -2.15 2.25
CA PHE A 141 18.66 -3.59 2.36
C PHE A 141 19.45 -4.22 1.21
N ASN A 142 19.96 -3.42 0.26
CA ASN A 142 20.94 -3.89 -0.72
C ASN A 142 22.26 -4.23 0.00
N LYS A 143 22.39 -5.49 0.42
CA LYS A 143 23.68 -6.04 0.84
C LYS A 143 24.51 -6.34 -0.42
N TYR A 144 25.81 -6.05 -0.38
CA TYR A 144 26.74 -6.33 -1.48
C TYR A 144 26.54 -7.77 -2.00
N PRO A 145 26.59 -7.99 -3.33
CA PRO A 145 26.50 -9.33 -3.89
C PRO A 145 27.62 -10.17 -3.28
N LYS A 146 27.24 -11.33 -2.75
CA LYS A 146 28.19 -12.31 -2.21
C LYS A 146 28.53 -13.30 -3.31
N ASN A 147 29.80 -13.64 -3.48
CA ASN A 147 30.23 -14.65 -4.46
C ASN A 147 29.64 -16.02 -4.13
N SER A 148 29.82 -17.00 -5.03
CA SER A 148 29.37 -18.40 -4.87
C SER A 148 29.92 -19.12 -3.62
N LYS A 149 30.84 -18.51 -2.87
CA LYS A 149 31.42 -18.97 -1.60
C LYS A 149 30.94 -18.12 -0.40
N GLY A 150 29.96 -17.23 -0.58
CA GLY A 150 29.40 -16.38 0.47
C GLY A 150 30.27 -15.20 0.90
N GLN A 151 31.30 -14.85 0.13
CA GLN A 151 32.21 -13.73 0.42
C GLN A 151 31.73 -12.46 -0.28
N ASP A 152 31.84 -11.31 0.38
CA ASP A 152 31.49 -10.03 -0.22
C ASP A 152 32.40 -9.77 -1.45
N ILE A 153 31.80 -9.46 -2.60
CA ILE A 153 32.55 -9.08 -3.80
C ILE A 153 32.86 -7.58 -3.66
N THR A 154 34.05 -7.27 -3.17
CA THR A 154 34.63 -5.91 -3.18
C THR A 154 35.10 -5.52 -4.56
#